data_AF-A0A9X8VLC7-F1
#
_entry.id   AF-A0A9X8VLC7-F1
#
_cell.length_a   1.000
_cell.length_b   1.000
_cell.length_c   1.000
_cell.angle_alpha   90.00
_cell.angle_beta   90.00
_cell.angle_gamma   90.00
#
_symmetry.space_group_name_H-M   'P 1'
#
loop_
_entity.id
_entity.type
_entity.pdbx_description
1 polymer ?
#
loop_
_entity_poly.entity_id
_entity_poly.type
_entity_poly.pdbx_seq_one_letter_code
_entity_poly.pdbx_strand_id
1 'polypeptide(L)'
;IYQRMRAEREAVARRLRSQGQEEAEKLRASADYEVTRTLAEAERQARITRGEGDAEAAKLFANAFSQDPDFYAFIRSLRAYEASFKDNQDVLVLSPDSDFFRYMKSPDTLRK
;
A
#
# COMPACT_ATOMS: atom_id res chain seq x y z
N ILE A 1 34.86 -41.91 -47.90
CA ILE A 1 34.61 -40.46 -48.11
C ILE A 1 33.21 -40.04 -47.63
N TYR A 2 32.13 -40.70 -48.06
CA TYR A 2 30.75 -40.41 -47.58
C TYR A 2 30.54 -40.45 -46.06
N GLN A 3 31.11 -41.43 -45.36
CA GLN A 3 30.99 -41.49 -43.89
C GLN A 3 31.62 -40.28 -43.19
N ARG A 4 32.73 -39.76 -43.72
CA ARG A 4 33.41 -38.57 -43.19
C ARG A 4 32.56 -37.32 -43.40
N MET A 5 31.98 -37.14 -44.59
CA MET A 5 31.06 -36.03 -44.88
C MET A 5 29.80 -36.08 -43.98
N ARG A 6 29.26 -37.28 -43.70
CA ARG A 6 28.13 -37.45 -42.80
C ARG A 6 28.49 -37.11 -41.35
N ALA A 7 29.63 -37.58 -40.87
CA ALA A 7 30.13 -37.27 -39.53
C ALA A 7 30.38 -35.77 -39.33
N GLU A 8 30.95 -35.09 -40.33
CA GLU A 8 31.16 -33.64 -40.31
C GLU A 8 29.84 -32.88 -40.26
N ARG A 9 28.84 -33.25 -41.07
CA ARG A 9 27.49 -32.64 -41.01
C ARG A 9 26.81 -32.87 -39.67
N GLU A 10 26.89 -34.07 -39.12
CA GLU A 10 26.34 -34.36 -37.79
C GLU A 10 27.05 -33.56 -36.70
N ALA A 11 28.37 -33.36 -36.80
CA ALA A 11 29.12 -32.52 -35.87
C ALA A 11 28.72 -31.04 -35.96
N VAL A 12 28.54 -30.51 -37.18
CA VAL A 12 28.03 -29.13 -37.39
C VAL A 12 26.62 -28.98 -36.82
N ALA A 13 25.72 -29.92 -37.09
CA ALA A 13 24.36 -29.88 -36.57
C ALA A 13 24.31 -29.97 -35.03
N ARG A 14 25.21 -30.75 -34.41
CA ARG A 14 25.34 -30.79 -32.94
C ARG A 14 25.85 -29.46 -32.39
N ARG A 15 26.85 -28.86 -33.03
CA ARG A 15 27.40 -27.56 -32.62
C ARG A 15 26.34 -26.45 -32.69
N LEU A 16 25.60 -26.35 -33.79
CA LEU A 16 24.52 -25.35 -33.92
C LEU A 16 23.43 -25.55 -32.86
N ARG A 17 23.04 -26.80 -32.58
CA ARG A 17 22.05 -27.09 -31.53
C ARG A 17 22.55 -26.70 -30.15
N SER A 18 23.81 -26.99 -29.84
CA SER A 18 24.43 -26.59 -28.56
C SER A 18 24.49 -25.07 -28.41
N GLN A 19 24.87 -24.36 -29.47
CA GLN A 19 24.91 -22.89 -29.47
C GLN A 19 23.52 -22.28 -29.30
N GLY A 20 22.52 -22.79 -30.03
CA GLY A 20 21.14 -22.33 -29.87
C GLY A 20 20.57 -22.60 -28.47
N GLN A 21 20.95 -23.72 -27.84
CA GLN A 21 20.59 -24.01 -26.45
C GLN A 21 21.26 -23.05 -25.47
N GLU A 22 22.55 -22.76 -25.66
CA GLU A 22 23.29 -21.82 -24.81
C GLU A 22 22.72 -20.40 -24.91
N GLU A 23 22.45 -19.92 -26.12
CA GLU A 23 21.84 -18.61 -26.35
C GLU A 23 20.43 -18.53 -25.76
N ALA A 24 19.62 -19.58 -25.94
CA ALA A 24 18.28 -19.65 -25.35
C ALA A 24 18.33 -19.60 -23.82
N GLU A 25 19.27 -20.31 -23.20
CA GLU A 25 19.43 -20.32 -21.75
C GLU A 25 19.88 -18.96 -21.21
N LYS A 26 20.84 -18.32 -21.88
CA LYS A 26 21.27 -16.95 -21.56
C LYS A 26 20.11 -15.96 -21.67
N LEU A 27 19.30 -16.08 -22.73
CA LEU A 27 18.15 -15.19 -22.94
C LEU A 27 17.10 -15.38 -21.85
N ARG A 28 16.78 -16.63 -21.47
CA ARG A 28 15.86 -16.91 -20.37
C ARG A 28 16.36 -16.36 -19.04
N ALA A 29 17.62 -16.61 -18.69
CA ALA A 29 18.20 -16.11 -17.45
C ALA A 29 18.18 -14.57 -17.40
N SER A 30 18.43 -13.91 -18.53
CA SER A 30 18.35 -12.44 -18.65
C SER A 30 16.92 -11.94 -18.46
N ALA A 31 15.94 -12.60 -19.09
CA ALA A 31 14.54 -12.27 -18.95
C ALA A 31 14.04 -12.45 -17.50
N ASP A 32 14.39 -13.56 -16.86
CA ASP A 32 14.01 -13.83 -15.46
C ASP A 32 14.62 -12.79 -14.51
N TYR A 33 15.87 -12.39 -14.75
CA TYR A 33 16.51 -11.30 -14.02
C TYR A 33 15.77 -9.97 -14.21
N GLU A 34 15.42 -9.61 -15.45
CA GLU A 34 14.72 -8.37 -15.75
C GLU A 34 13.32 -8.32 -15.13
N VAL A 35 12.58 -9.44 -15.16
CA VAL A 35 11.28 -9.56 -14.49
C VAL A 35 11.43 -9.31 -12.99
N THR A 36 12.39 -9.99 -12.36
CA THR A 36 12.64 -9.86 -10.92
C THR A 36 13.03 -8.43 -10.55
N ARG A 37 13.94 -7.82 -11.32
CA ARG A 37 14.36 -6.43 -11.12
C ARG A 37 13.20 -5.46 -11.25
N THR A 38 12.38 -5.62 -12.28
CA THR A 38 11.25 -4.73 -12.57
C THR A 38 10.20 -4.82 -11.47
N LEU A 39 9.88 -6.03 -11.01
CA LEU A 39 8.95 -6.24 -9.91
C LEU A 39 9.47 -5.62 -8.61
N ALA A 40 10.76 -5.83 -8.30
CA ALA A 40 11.38 -5.25 -7.12
C ALA A 40 11.39 -3.71 -7.14
N GLU A 41 11.70 -3.10 -8.30
CA GLU A 41 11.65 -1.64 -8.46
C GLU A 41 10.22 -1.11 -8.31
N ALA A 42 9.24 -1.79 -8.93
CA ALA A 42 7.82 -1.41 -8.82
C ALA A 42 7.32 -1.49 -7.38
N GLU A 43 7.64 -2.55 -6.65
CA GLU A 43 7.30 -2.67 -5.23
C GLU A 43 7.97 -1.62 -4.36
N ARG A 44 9.26 -1.36 -4.62
CA ARG A 44 10.01 -0.31 -3.92
C ARG A 44 9.33 1.05 -4.13
N GLN A 45 9.02 1.39 -5.38
CA GLN A 45 8.37 2.65 -5.70
C GLN A 45 6.98 2.75 -5.08
N ALA A 46 6.18 1.68 -5.12
CA ALA A 46 4.88 1.64 -4.47
C ALA A 46 4.98 1.87 -2.96
N ARG A 47 5.97 1.26 -2.28
CA ARG A 47 6.20 1.48 -0.84
C ARG A 47 6.62 2.92 -0.53
N ILE A 48 7.48 3.50 -1.37
CA ILE A 48 7.92 4.91 -1.22
C ILE A 48 6.71 5.84 -1.34
N THR A 49 5.95 5.74 -2.43
CA THR A 49 4.79 6.61 -2.67
C THR A 49 3.72 6.44 -1.60
N ARG A 50 3.50 5.22 -1.10
CA ARG A 50 2.59 4.98 0.03
C ARG A 50 3.11 5.63 1.32
N GLY A 51 4.40 5.48 1.62
CA GLY A 51 5.02 6.10 2.79
C GLY A 51 4.99 7.63 2.75
N GLU A 52 5.20 8.22 1.58
CA GLU A 52 5.07 9.66 1.35
C GLU A 52 3.63 10.14 1.58
N GLY A 53 2.64 9.42 1.04
CA GLY A 53 1.23 9.73 1.26
C GLY A 53 0.80 9.60 2.72
N ASP A 54 1.25 8.55 3.41
CA ASP A 54 0.98 8.36 4.84
C ASP A 54 1.65 9.47 5.69
N ALA A 55 2.86 9.87 5.34
CA ALA A 55 3.56 10.97 6.01
C ALA A 55 2.88 12.33 5.78
N GLU A 56 2.44 12.61 4.55
CA GLU A 56 1.70 13.83 4.22
C GLU A 56 0.35 13.87 4.92
N ALA A 57 -0.40 12.75 4.93
CA ALA A 57 -1.64 12.63 5.66
C ALA A 57 -1.42 12.87 7.17
N ALA A 58 -0.43 12.22 7.77
CA ALA A 58 -0.10 12.41 9.18
C ALA A 58 0.28 13.86 9.49
N LYS A 59 1.04 14.53 8.61
CA LYS A 59 1.40 15.94 8.74
C LYS A 59 0.17 16.85 8.63
N LEU A 60 -0.71 16.61 7.65
CA LEU A 60 -1.95 17.37 7.48
C LEU A 60 -2.84 17.21 8.71
N PHE A 61 -3.00 15.98 9.19
CA PHE A 61 -3.72 15.67 10.42
C PHE A 61 -3.10 16.43 11.60
N ALA A 62 -1.79 16.32 11.85
CA ALA A 62 -1.12 17.02 12.93
C ALA A 62 -1.28 18.55 12.84
N ASN A 63 -1.18 19.13 11.65
CA ASN A 63 -1.37 20.55 11.42
C ASN A 63 -2.83 20.99 11.68
N ALA A 64 -3.79 20.23 11.19
CA ALA A 64 -5.21 20.49 11.43
C ALA A 64 -5.56 20.35 12.93
N PHE A 65 -5.00 19.36 13.62
CA PHE A 65 -5.19 19.17 15.06
C PHE A 65 -4.51 20.25 15.90
N SER A 66 -3.44 20.86 15.41
CA SER A 66 -2.73 21.94 16.11
C SER A 66 -3.41 23.31 15.96
N GLN A 67 -4.28 23.48 14.95
CA GLN A 67 -4.99 24.74 14.74
C GLN A 67 -6.15 24.96 15.74
N ASP A 68 -6.87 23.89 16.12
CA ASP A 68 -7.94 23.97 17.11
C ASP A 68 -8.17 22.62 17.83
N PRO A 69 -7.55 22.41 19.00
CA PRO A 69 -7.71 21.19 19.79
C PRO A 69 -9.15 20.94 20.27
N ASP A 70 -9.93 22.01 20.49
CA ASP A 70 -11.29 21.94 21.00
C ASP A 70 -12.27 21.49 19.91
N PHE A 71 -12.09 21.97 18.67
CA PHE A 71 -12.85 21.50 17.52
C PHE A 71 -12.62 20.00 17.23
N TYR A 72 -11.41 19.50 17.46
CA TYR A 72 -11.11 18.07 17.31
C TYR A 72 -11.80 17.21 18.37
N ALA A 73 -11.76 17.61 19.64
CA ALA A 73 -12.47 16.90 20.71
C ALA A 73 -13.98 16.78 20.39
N PHE A 74 -14.55 17.85 19.83
CA PHE A 74 -15.91 17.86 19.33
C PHE A 74 -16.14 16.91 18.14
N ILE A 75 -15.37 16.96 17.05
CA ILE A 75 -15.55 16.06 15.89
C ILE A 75 -15.28 14.58 16.24
N ARG A 76 -14.30 14.31 17.11
CA ARG A 76 -14.01 12.96 17.60
C ARG A 76 -15.17 12.41 18.44
N SER A 77 -15.76 13.23 19.30
CA SER A 77 -16.97 12.83 20.02
C SER A 77 -18.12 12.54 19.04
N LEU A 78 -18.36 13.38 18.02
CA LEU A 78 -19.37 13.16 16.96
C LEU A 78 -19.17 11.85 16.19
N ARG A 79 -17.95 11.49 15.81
CA ARG A 79 -17.68 10.20 15.17
C ARG A 79 -17.86 9.01 16.11
N ALA A 80 -17.52 9.17 17.39
CA ALA A 80 -17.77 8.15 18.39
C ALA A 80 -19.27 7.94 18.62
N TYR A 81 -20.07 9.01 18.58
CA TYR A 81 -21.53 8.93 18.57
C TYR A 81 -22.01 8.12 17.36
N GLU A 82 -21.61 8.48 16.14
CA GLU A 82 -22.02 7.79 14.91
C GLU A 82 -21.66 6.29 14.93
N ALA A 83 -20.47 5.95 15.41
CA ALA A 83 -20.03 4.56 15.54
C ALA A 83 -20.85 3.78 16.58
N SER A 84 -21.19 4.40 17.71
CA SER A 84 -21.98 3.77 18.79
C SER A 84 -23.46 3.56 18.41
N PHE A 85 -23.97 4.31 17.44
CA PHE A 85 -25.35 4.17 16.94
C PHE A 85 -25.45 3.31 15.67
N LYS A 86 -24.32 2.80 15.14
CA LYS A 86 -24.30 2.00 13.91
C LYS A 86 -24.74 0.56 14.13
N ASP A 87 -24.53 0.03 15.33
CA ASP A 87 -24.99 -1.30 15.73
C ASP A 87 -26.27 -1.16 16.58
N ASN A 88 -27.38 -1.63 16.00
CA ASN A 88 -28.76 -1.44 16.47
C ASN A 88 -29.12 -2.12 17.82
N GLN A 89 -28.13 -2.54 18.62
CA GLN A 89 -28.31 -3.36 19.83
C GLN A 89 -27.59 -2.86 21.10
N ASP A 90 -26.85 -1.75 21.05
CA ASP A 90 -26.07 -1.30 22.20
C ASP A 90 -26.92 -0.47 23.18
N VAL A 91 -27.25 -1.06 24.33
CA VAL A 91 -27.82 -0.34 25.48
C VAL A 91 -26.72 0.54 26.08
N LEU A 92 -26.71 1.80 25.68
CA LEU A 92 -25.74 2.78 26.13
C LEU A 92 -26.11 3.30 27.54
N VAL A 93 -25.53 2.72 28.59
CA VAL A 93 -25.69 3.22 29.97
C VAL A 93 -24.75 4.41 30.17
N LEU A 94 -25.28 5.62 30.03
CA LEU A 94 -24.52 6.87 30.22
C LEU A 94 -24.96 7.59 31.49
N SER A 95 -23.99 7.81 32.39
CA SER A 95 -24.19 8.67 33.55
C SER A 95 -24.46 10.12 33.10
N PRO A 96 -25.42 10.84 33.72
CA PRO A 96 -25.77 12.22 33.34
C PRO A 96 -24.61 13.21 33.38
N ASP A 97 -23.54 12.92 34.11
CA ASP A 97 -22.35 13.76 34.26
C ASP A 97 -21.21 13.40 33.29
N SER A 98 -21.48 12.56 32.29
CA SER A 98 -20.46 12.17 31.32
C SER A 98 -20.04 13.35 30.44
N ASP A 99 -18.72 13.57 30.36
CA ASP A 99 -18.05 14.52 29.47
C ASP A 99 -18.41 14.34 27.99
N PHE A 100 -19.00 13.20 27.66
CA PHE A 100 -19.59 12.88 26.37
C PHE A 100 -20.55 13.98 25.89
N PHE A 101 -21.49 14.44 26.75
CA PHE A 101 -22.49 15.44 26.37
C PHE A 101 -22.08 16.89 26.66
N ARG A 102 -20.85 17.16 27.12
CA ARG A 102 -20.42 18.51 27.51
C ARG A 102 -20.61 19.55 26.39
N TYR A 103 -20.36 19.16 25.14
CA TYR A 103 -20.55 20.04 23.97
C TYR A 103 -21.98 20.12 23.44
N MET A 104 -22.87 19.17 23.79
CA MET A 104 -24.30 19.25 23.46
C MET A 104 -25.12 19.96 24.53
N LYS A 105 -24.66 19.96 25.79
CA LYS A 105 -25.33 20.60 26.93
C LYS A 105 -25.11 22.12 26.99
N SER A 106 -24.16 22.67 26.24
CA SER A 106 -23.87 24.11 26.27
C SER A 106 -23.91 24.76 24.88
N PRO A 107 -25.07 25.21 24.41
CA PRO A 107 -25.16 26.44 23.64
C PRO A 107 -25.26 27.61 24.64
N ASP A 108 -24.22 27.86 25.44
CA ASP A 108 -24.24 29.00 26.37
C ASP A 108 -23.92 30.30 25.61
N THR A 109 -24.98 30.84 25.04
CA THR A 109 -25.24 32.27 24.79
C THR A 109 -24.04 33.17 24.49
N LEU A 110 -23.74 33.32 23.19
CA LEU A 110 -23.35 34.62 22.65
C LEU A 110 -24.53 35.60 22.82
N ARG A 111 -24.65 36.21 24.00
CA ARG A 111 -25.51 37.39 24.21
C ARG A 111 -25.16 38.19 25.46
N LYS A 112 -24.09 38.98 25.39
CA LYS A 112 -24.09 40.45 25.55
C LYS A 112 -22.68 41.01 25.38
#